data_AF-A0A6P0V5K2-F1
#
_entry.id   AF-A0A6P0V5K2-F1
#
_cell.length_a   1.000
_cell.length_b   1.000
_cell.length_c   1.000
_cell.angle_alpha   90.00
_cell.angle_beta   90.00
_cell.angle_gamma   90.00
#
_symmetry.space_group_name_H-M   'P 1'
#
loop_
_entity.id
_entity.type
_entity.pdbx_description
1 polymer ?
#
loop_
_entity_poly.entity_id
_entity_poly.type
_entity_poly.pdbx_seq_one_letter_code
_entity_poly.pdbx_strand_id
1 'polypeptide(L)'
;MEFRDSTSSHKKIWRSNRIRCKVQFDLPDEEARAKFWQAQVPNQLPLSESVDFVELAKQFDEISGRDIKNAVFQAVVAAAREDKPKKEKQVTQSHLVEAITEIIEANKMATQSEYTLTPVEGDVQLPPPPPDLPIEE
;
A
#
# COMPACT_ATOMS: atom_id res chain seq x y z
N MET A 1 7.54 -34.46 -53.77
CA MET A 1 8.13 -34.99 -52.52
C MET A 1 7.75 -33.98 -51.43
N GLU A 2 6.57 -34.14 -50.85
CA GLU A 2 6.19 -33.42 -49.63
C GLU A 2 6.90 -34.09 -48.45
N PHE A 3 7.26 -33.33 -47.40
CA PHE A 3 6.86 -33.61 -46.00
C PHE A 3 7.48 -32.60 -45.01
N ARG A 4 6.60 -31.74 -44.49
CA ARG A 4 6.35 -31.32 -43.08
C ARG A 4 7.45 -30.70 -42.19
N ASP A 5 7.11 -29.49 -41.75
CA ASP A 5 7.04 -28.96 -40.37
C ASP A 5 8.21 -29.24 -39.40
N SER A 6 8.69 -28.19 -38.74
CA SER A 6 8.14 -27.80 -37.43
C SER A 6 9.11 -26.88 -36.66
N THR A 7 8.58 -25.74 -36.21
CA THR A 7 8.80 -25.12 -34.90
C THR A 7 10.21 -25.16 -34.28
N SER A 8 10.80 -23.98 -34.05
CA SER A 8 11.34 -23.70 -32.71
C SER A 8 11.32 -22.21 -32.41
N SER A 9 10.17 -21.81 -31.87
CA SER A 9 9.98 -20.71 -30.93
C SER A 9 11.28 -20.34 -30.22
N HIS A 10 11.93 -19.27 -30.69
CA HIS A 10 12.93 -18.58 -29.87
C HIS A 10 12.18 -17.92 -28.72
N LYS A 11 12.02 -18.69 -27.63
CA LYS A 11 11.64 -18.20 -26.31
C LYS A 11 12.43 -16.92 -26.08
N LYS A 12 11.74 -15.79 -26.16
CA LYS A 12 12.27 -14.47 -25.84
C LYS A 12 12.53 -14.48 -24.34
N ILE A 13 13.74 -14.92 -23.98
CA ILE A 13 14.24 -14.96 -22.62
C ILE A 13 14.26 -13.50 -22.16
N TRP A 14 13.27 -13.10 -21.38
CA TRP A 14 13.29 -11.88 -20.59
C TRP A 14 14.36 -11.99 -19.49
N ARG A 15 15.63 -12.07 -19.88
CA ARG A 15 16.78 -11.81 -19.01
C ARG A 15 17.21 -10.38 -19.27
N SER A 16 16.43 -9.43 -18.77
CA SER A 16 16.87 -8.03 -18.77
C SER A 16 18.03 -7.90 -17.78
N ASN A 17 19.24 -7.64 -18.27
CA ASN A 17 20.45 -7.35 -17.49
C ASN A 17 20.40 -5.96 -16.79
N ARG A 18 19.21 -5.41 -16.56
CA ARG A 18 19.01 -4.03 -16.08
C ARG A 18 18.76 -3.93 -14.56
N ILE A 19 18.39 -5.03 -13.91
CA ILE A 19 18.18 -5.06 -12.45
C ILE A 19 19.38 -5.78 -11.81
N ARG A 20 20.31 -4.99 -11.28
CA ARG A 20 21.57 -5.49 -10.69
C ARG A 20 21.42 -6.03 -9.28
N CYS A 21 20.47 -5.49 -8.52
CA CYS A 21 20.22 -5.87 -7.14
C CYS A 21 18.72 -5.84 -6.88
N LYS A 22 18.23 -6.79 -6.08
CA LYS A 22 16.89 -6.80 -5.53
C LYS A 22 17.04 -6.68 -4.03
N VAL A 23 16.53 -5.58 -3.46
CA VAL A 23 16.46 -5.40 -2.01
C VAL A 23 15.09 -5.89 -1.57
N GLN A 24 15.08 -6.88 -0.67
CA GLN A 24 13.86 -7.33 -0.03
C GLN A 24 13.57 -6.44 1.18
N PHE A 25 12.32 -6.04 1.32
CA PHE A 25 11.83 -5.32 2.49
C PHE A 25 10.89 -6.23 3.25
N ASP A 26 11.28 -6.59 4.47
CA ASP A 26 10.44 -7.36 5.38
C ASP A 26 9.49 -6.43 6.13
N LEU A 27 8.48 -7.03 6.76
CA LEU A 27 7.58 -6.27 7.65
C LEU A 27 8.36 -5.72 8.85
N PRO A 28 8.01 -4.51 9.33
CA PRO A 28 8.72 -3.88 10.43
C PRO A 28 8.54 -4.68 11.73
N ASP A 29 9.61 -4.73 12.54
CA ASP A 29 9.57 -5.23 13.91
C ASP A 29 8.80 -4.26 14.84
N GLU A 30 8.57 -4.67 16.09
CA GLU A 30 7.83 -3.87 17.07
C GLU A 30 8.47 -2.49 17.29
N GLU A 31 9.79 -2.43 17.43
CA GLU A 31 10.52 -1.17 17.64
C GLU A 31 10.42 -0.24 16.43
N ALA A 32 10.55 -0.77 15.22
CA ALA A 32 10.37 -0.01 13.99
C ALA A 32 8.92 0.47 13.86
N ARG A 33 7.92 -0.35 14.20
CA ARG A 33 6.51 0.08 14.20
C ARG A 33 6.28 1.25 15.15
N ALA A 34 6.83 1.21 16.36
CA ALA A 34 6.74 2.33 17.31
C ALA A 34 7.35 3.62 16.73
N LYS A 35 8.50 3.50 16.05
CA LYS A 35 9.13 4.63 15.34
C LYS A 35 8.29 5.12 14.16
N PHE A 36 7.65 4.22 13.42
CA PHE A 36 6.73 4.58 12.34
C PHE A 36 5.54 5.37 12.85
N TRP A 37 4.89 4.90 13.92
CA TRP A 37 3.78 5.62 14.56
C TRP A 37 4.18 7.05 14.94
N GLN A 38 5.31 7.21 15.63
CA GLN A 38 5.83 8.53 15.99
C GLN A 38 6.14 9.38 14.76
N ALA A 39 6.77 8.81 13.73
CA ALA A 39 7.13 9.53 12.51
C ALA A 39 5.92 9.94 11.65
N GLN A 40 4.80 9.22 11.73
CA GLN A 40 3.58 9.56 10.99
C GLN A 40 2.77 10.66 11.67
N VAL A 41 3.01 10.97 12.95
CA VAL A 41 2.31 12.02 13.69
C VAL A 41 3.07 13.34 13.57
N PRO A 42 2.55 14.35 12.86
CA PRO A 42 3.22 15.64 12.76
C PRO A 42 3.09 16.41 14.08
N ASN A 43 4.12 17.20 14.43
CA ASN A 43 4.18 17.98 15.68
C ASN A 43 3.01 18.96 15.87
N GLN A 44 2.32 19.35 14.80
CA GLN A 44 1.17 20.27 14.84
C GLN A 44 -0.16 19.56 15.09
N LEU A 45 -0.18 18.22 15.10
CA LEU A 45 -1.40 17.46 15.32
C LEU A 45 -1.78 17.53 16.80
N PRO A 46 -3.03 17.93 17.14
CA PRO A 46 -3.50 17.85 18.52
C PRO A 46 -3.63 16.39 18.92
N LEU A 47 -2.69 15.91 19.73
CA LEU A 47 -2.63 14.54 20.24
C LEU A 47 -2.94 14.55 21.74
N SER A 48 -3.74 13.58 22.20
CA SER A 48 -3.98 13.36 23.62
C SER A 48 -2.72 12.84 24.31
N GLU A 49 -2.45 13.29 25.54
CA GLU A 49 -1.35 12.78 26.36
C GLU A 49 -1.51 11.28 26.71
N SER A 50 -2.70 10.73 26.52
CA SER A 50 -3.02 9.32 26.76
C SER A 50 -2.61 8.38 25.62
N VAL A 51 -2.01 8.88 24.55
CA VAL A 51 -1.59 8.05 23.40
C VAL A 51 -0.26 7.37 23.67
N ASP A 52 -0.24 6.05 23.63
CA ASP A 52 0.96 5.23 23.75
C ASP A 52 1.23 4.48 22.44
N PHE A 53 2.25 4.93 21.70
CA PHE A 53 2.67 4.32 20.45
C PHE A 53 3.40 2.99 20.61
N VAL A 54 4.02 2.75 21.78
CA VAL A 54 4.68 1.47 22.08
C VAL A 54 3.63 0.40 22.33
N GLU A 55 2.56 0.75 23.03
CA GLU A 55 1.40 -0.14 23.20
C GLU A 55 0.76 -0.48 21.85
N LEU A 56 0.53 0.52 20.99
CA LEU A 56 -0.01 0.28 19.64
C LEU A 56 0.88 -0.65 18.80
N ALA A 57 2.20 -0.48 18.88
CA ALA A 57 3.14 -1.33 18.15
C ALA A 57 3.18 -2.78 18.64
N LYS A 58 2.93 -2.99 19.95
CA LYS A 58 2.81 -4.31 20.58
C LYS A 58 1.49 -5.00 20.26
N GLN A 59 0.40 -4.24 20.29
CA GLN A 59 -0.95 -4.78 20.12
C GLN A 59 -1.21 -5.23 18.68
N PHE A 60 -0.67 -4.52 17.70
CA PHE A 60 -0.91 -4.78 16.28
C PHE A 60 0.35 -5.29 15.59
N ASP A 61 0.35 -6.58 15.27
CA ASP A 61 1.36 -7.26 14.46
C ASP A 61 0.98 -7.25 12.96
N GLU A 62 1.94 -7.64 12.12
CA GLU A 62 1.78 -7.79 10.67
C GLU A 62 1.31 -6.54 9.88
N ILE A 63 1.38 -5.36 10.48
CA ILE A 63 1.03 -4.10 9.81
C ILE A 63 2.20 -3.53 9.01
N SER A 64 1.90 -3.03 7.81
CA SER A 64 2.88 -2.32 6.99
C SER A 64 2.94 -0.83 7.34
N GLY A 65 4.01 -0.14 6.93
CA GLY A 65 4.11 1.32 7.08
C GLY A 65 2.97 2.08 6.38
N ARG A 66 2.38 1.51 5.31
CA ARG A 66 1.20 2.07 4.64
C ARG A 66 -0.02 2.02 5.55
N ASP A 67 -0.23 0.91 6.24
CA ASP A 67 -1.38 0.72 7.11
C ASP A 67 -1.31 1.66 8.31
N ILE A 68 -0.13 1.82 8.92
CA ILE A 68 0.11 2.79 10.00
C ILE A 68 -0.25 4.21 9.56
N LYS A 69 0.23 4.64 8.39
CA LYS A 69 -0.06 5.99 7.86
C LYS A 69 -1.56 6.20 7.63
N ASN A 70 -2.21 5.19 7.04
CA ASN A 70 -3.65 5.25 6.79
C ASN A 70 -4.44 5.29 8.11
N ALA A 71 -4.01 4.54 9.12
CA ALA A 71 -4.65 4.52 10.44
C ALA A 71 -4.55 5.89 11.12
N VAL A 72 -3.37 6.53 11.10
CA VAL A 72 -3.23 7.91 11.62
C VAL A 72 -4.18 8.86 10.88
N PHE A 73 -4.26 8.78 9.55
CA PHE A 73 -5.15 9.65 8.78
C PHE A 73 -6.62 9.43 9.14
N GLN A 74 -7.09 8.18 9.22
CA GLN A 74 -8.47 7.86 9.61
C GLN A 74 -8.77 8.31 11.04
N ALA A 75 -7.84 8.12 11.98
CA ALA A 75 -8.00 8.59 13.35
C ALA A 75 -8.13 10.12 13.44
N VAL A 76 -7.37 10.86 12.64
CA VAL A 76 -7.50 12.32 12.53
C VAL A 76 -8.86 12.71 11.97
N VAL A 77 -9.34 12.02 10.94
CA VAL A 77 -10.66 12.28 10.36
C VAL A 77 -11.77 11.96 11.36
N ALA A 78 -11.65 10.88 12.12
CA ALA A 78 -12.60 10.51 13.17
C ALA A 78 -12.65 11.58 14.26
N ALA A 79 -11.50 11.99 14.81
CA ALA A 79 -11.41 13.07 15.79
C ALA A 79 -11.96 14.41 15.24
N ALA A 80 -11.72 14.70 13.96
CA ALA A 80 -12.23 15.90 13.30
C ALA A 80 -13.77 15.87 13.13
N ARG A 81 -14.40 14.70 13.03
CA ARG A 81 -15.85 14.52 12.89
C ARG A 81 -16.61 14.61 14.20
N GLU A 82 -15.95 14.50 15.35
CA GLU A 82 -16.61 14.61 16.65
C GLU A 82 -17.32 15.96 16.84
N ASP A 83 -18.45 15.95 17.55
CA ASP A 83 -19.22 17.14 17.92
C ASP A 83 -18.61 17.83 19.14
N LYS A 84 -17.33 18.18 19.03
CA LYS A 84 -16.57 18.93 20.04
C LYS A 84 -16.13 20.27 19.46
N PRO A 85 -15.94 21.32 20.28
CA PRO A 85 -15.37 22.57 19.79
C PRO A 85 -13.96 22.34 19.25
N LYS A 86 -13.57 23.06 18.19
CA LYS A 86 -12.29 22.88 17.48
C LYS A 86 -11.05 22.87 18.40
N LYS A 87 -11.10 23.58 19.53
CA LYS A 87 -10.01 23.66 20.50
C LYS A 87 -9.82 22.40 21.34
N GLU A 88 -10.86 21.57 21.46
CA GLU A 88 -10.85 20.33 22.26
C GLU A 88 -10.74 19.08 21.37
N LYS A 89 -10.74 19.25 20.05
CA LYS A 89 -10.55 18.13 19.11
C LYS A 89 -9.10 17.69 19.16
N GLN A 90 -8.89 16.47 19.61
CA GLN A 90 -7.58 15.83 19.68
C GLN A 90 -7.69 14.35 19.34
N VAL A 91 -6.65 13.81 18.73
CA VAL A 91 -6.55 12.38 18.44
C VAL A 91 -6.22 11.63 19.72
N THR A 92 -7.01 10.62 20.04
CA THR A 92 -6.88 9.76 21.23
C THR A 92 -6.47 8.36 20.82
N GLN A 93 -6.03 7.56 21.79
CA GLN A 93 -5.67 6.16 21.59
C GLN A 93 -6.83 5.36 20.96
N SER A 94 -8.07 5.63 21.37
CA SER A 94 -9.25 4.93 20.85
C SER A 94 -9.45 5.13 19.35
N HIS A 95 -9.24 6.36 18.84
CA HIS A 95 -9.35 6.62 17.41
C HIS A 95 -8.28 5.87 16.60
N LEU A 96 -7.07 5.73 17.14
CA LEU A 96 -5.98 5.01 16.47
C LEU A 96 -6.26 3.50 16.45
N VAL A 97 -6.71 2.94 17.57
CA VAL A 97 -7.09 1.53 17.72
C VAL A 97 -8.24 1.16 16.78
N GLU A 98 -9.29 1.98 16.73
CA GLU A 98 -10.43 1.76 15.84
C GLU A 98 -10.01 1.79 14.37
N ALA A 99 -9.25 2.83 13.98
CA ALA A 99 -8.79 3.01 12.61
C ALA A 99 -7.89 1.86 12.13
N ILE A 100 -6.93 1.39 12.95
CA ILE A 100 -6.05 0.31 12.54
C ILE A 100 -6.79 -1.03 12.45
N THR A 101 -7.76 -1.25 13.36
CA THR A 101 -8.59 -2.47 13.34
C THR A 101 -9.40 -2.55 12.05
N GLU A 102 -10.06 -1.45 11.65
CA GLU A 102 -10.83 -1.38 10.41
C GLU A 102 -9.95 -1.64 9.17
N ILE A 103 -8.73 -1.10 9.14
CA ILE A 103 -7.79 -1.31 8.04
C ILE A 103 -7.34 -2.78 7.96
N ILE A 104 -7.04 -3.41 9.09
CA ILE A 104 -6.65 -4.81 9.15
C ILE A 104 -7.80 -5.70 8.64
N GLU A 105 -9.03 -5.43 9.07
CA GLU A 105 -10.21 -6.15 8.61
C GLU A 105 -10.43 -5.98 7.10
N ALA A 106 -10.36 -4.75 6.60
CA ALA A 106 -10.48 -4.46 5.16
C ALA A 106 -9.40 -5.18 4.33
N ASN A 107 -8.14 -5.18 4.80
CA ASN A 107 -7.05 -5.88 4.13
C ASN A 107 -7.26 -7.41 4.12
N LYS A 108 -7.77 -7.97 5.23
CA LYS A 108 -8.13 -9.40 5.31
C LYS A 108 -9.22 -9.76 4.29
N MET A 109 -10.28 -8.94 4.19
CA MET A 109 -11.36 -9.14 3.22
C MET A 109 -10.88 -9.02 1.77
N ALA A 110 -10.02 -8.04 1.46
CA ALA A 110 -9.48 -7.85 0.12
C ALA A 110 -8.60 -9.02 -0.33
N THR A 111 -7.79 -9.58 0.58
CA THR A 111 -6.93 -10.74 0.30
C THR A 111 -7.73 -12.00 -0.06
N GLN A 112 -8.98 -12.10 0.43
CA GLN A 112 -9.88 -13.23 0.12
C GLN A 112 -10.55 -13.13 -1.26
N SER A 113 -10.47 -11.98 -1.94
CA SER A 113 -11.01 -11.86 -3.29
C SER A 113 -10.12 -12.60 -4.30
N GLU A 114 -10.55 -13.79 -4.71
CA GLU A 114 -9.87 -14.57 -5.75
C GLU A 114 -9.85 -13.79 -7.06
N TYR A 115 -8.67 -13.32 -7.47
CA TYR A 115 -8.47 -12.81 -8.81
C TYR A 115 -8.39 -14.00 -9.77
N THR A 116 -9.45 -14.20 -10.56
CA THR A 116 -9.34 -15.12 -11.70
C THR A 116 -8.54 -14.41 -12.79
N LEU A 117 -7.26 -14.74 -12.90
CA LEU A 117 -6.49 -14.40 -14.09
C LEU A 117 -7.11 -15.17 -15.26
N THR A 118 -8.07 -14.57 -15.95
CA THR A 118 -8.52 -15.11 -17.23
C THR A 118 -7.37 -14.90 -18.21
N PRO A 119 -6.80 -15.97 -18.79
CA PRO A 119 -5.91 -15.80 -19.90
C PRO A 119 -6.70 -15.08 -20.99
N VAL A 120 -6.27 -13.88 -21.37
CA VAL A 120 -6.81 -13.22 -22.55
C VAL A 120 -6.24 -13.98 -23.74
N GLU A 121 -6.94 -15.04 -24.16
CA GLU A 121 -6.69 -15.75 -25.41
C GLU A 121 -7.18 -14.87 -26.57
N GLY A 122 -6.39 -13.86 -26.92
CA GLY A 122 -6.68 -12.98 -28.04
C GLY A 122 -5.60 -11.94 -28.24
N ASP A 123 -5.32 -11.58 -29.50
CA ASP A 123 -4.47 -10.44 -29.83
C ASP A 123 -5.11 -9.17 -29.28
N VAL A 124 -4.60 -8.68 -28.15
CA VAL A 124 -5.00 -7.38 -27.60
C VAL A 124 -4.45 -6.31 -28.54
N GLN A 125 -5.32 -5.74 -29.38
CA GLN A 125 -4.98 -4.61 -30.24
C GLN A 125 -4.52 -3.44 -29.36
N LEU A 126 -3.24 -3.12 -29.41
CA LEU A 126 -2.71 -1.93 -28.73
C LEU A 126 -3.41 -0.68 -29.29
N PRO A 127 -3.70 0.34 -28.46
CA PRO A 127 -4.15 1.62 -28.98
C PRO A 127 -3.12 2.13 -30.00
N PRO A 128 -3.56 2.78 -31.10
CA PRO A 128 -2.64 3.29 -32.09
C PRO A 128 -1.62 4.24 -31.41
N PRO A 129 -0.34 4.17 -31.81
CA PRO A 129 0.66 5.06 -31.25
C PRO A 129 0.22 6.52 -31.45
N PRO A 130 0.45 7.40 -30.47
CA PRO A 130 0.16 8.81 -30.64
C PRO A 130 0.90 9.34 -31.88
N PRO A 131 0.27 10.21 -32.68
CA PRO A 131 0.93 10.80 -33.84
C PRO A 131 2.20 11.53 -33.40
N ASP A 132 3.28 11.39 -34.18
CA ASP A 132 4.52 12.12 -33.94
C ASP A 132 4.22 13.62 -33.94
N LEU A 133 4.21 14.22 -32.75
CA LEU A 133 4.09 15.66 -32.61
C LEU A 133 5.37 16.28 -33.19
N PRO A 134 5.26 17.29 -34.08
CA PRO A 134 6.42 18.07 -34.50
C PRO A 134 7.09 18.63 -33.26
N ILE A 135 8.38 18.34 -33.09
CA ILE A 135 9.22 19.08 -32.14
C ILE A 135 9.40 20.45 -32.80
N GLU A 136 8.67 21.45 -32.32
CA GLU A 136 8.97 22.84 -32.67
C GLU A 136 10.35 23.20 -32.09
N GLU A 137 11.34 23.40 -32.97
CA GLU A 137 12.65 23.97 -32.64
C GLU A 137 12.57 25.47 -32.34
#